data_AF-A0A9D8HS19-F1
#
_entry.id   AF-A0A9D8HS19-F1
#
_cell.length_a   1.000
_cell.length_b   1.000
_cell.length_c   1.000
_cell.angle_alpha   90.00
_cell.angle_beta   90.00
_cell.angle_gamma   90.00
#
_symmetry.space_group_name_H-M   'P 1'
#
loop_
_entity.id
_entity.type
_entity.pdbx_description
1 polymer ?
#
loop_
_entity_poly.entity_id
_entity_poly.type
_entity_poly.pdbx_seq_one_letter_code
_entity_poly.pdbx_strand_id
1 'polypeptide(L)'
;MTRILTTAALACFVGTVGLSAQMKHVDLTDKKGGVVGMAMISPAKGGGVSIYLDVKNLPPGQHALQFHAVAKCEGPDFMSATGPFNPGNKKQGMQNPDGARADGMQTFTVDAKGIARTTIVNKNVTMG
;
A
#
# COMPACT_ATOMS: atom_id res chain seq x y z
N MET A 1 17.12 63.12 25.38
CA MET A 1 17.70 61.95 24.69
C MET A 1 17.21 60.70 25.43
N THR A 2 16.06 60.16 25.05
CA THR A 2 15.41 59.08 25.80
C THR A 2 15.38 57.85 24.89
N ARG A 3 16.20 56.85 25.21
CA ARG A 3 16.36 55.61 24.43
C ARG A 3 15.21 54.66 24.78
N ILE A 4 14.35 54.40 23.80
CA ILE A 4 13.34 53.35 23.85
C ILE A 4 14.05 52.02 23.56
N LEU A 5 14.18 51.15 24.56
CA LEU A 5 14.56 49.75 24.36
C LEU A 5 13.29 48.94 24.08
N THR A 6 13.05 48.62 22.82
CA THR A 6 12.05 47.63 22.40
C THR A 6 12.65 46.23 22.49
N THR A 7 12.25 45.46 23.50
CA THR A 7 12.49 44.01 23.57
C THR A 7 11.49 43.29 22.65
N ALA A 8 11.97 42.79 21.51
CA ALA A 8 11.22 41.88 20.67
C ALA A 8 11.21 40.48 21.30
N ALA A 9 10.06 40.05 21.81
CA ALA A 9 9.87 38.68 22.29
C ALA A 9 9.80 37.73 21.08
N LEU A 10 10.83 36.90 20.91
CA LEU A 10 10.87 35.84 19.91
C LEU A 10 10.04 34.65 20.43
N ALA A 11 8.78 34.57 20.00
CA ALA A 11 7.94 33.40 20.24
C ALA A 11 8.37 32.25 19.32
N CYS A 12 9.19 31.32 19.83
CA CYS A 12 9.45 30.05 19.16
C CYS A 12 8.18 29.19 19.21
N PHE A 13 7.35 29.30 18.17
CA PHE A 13 6.28 28.36 17.91
C PHE A 13 6.91 27.04 17.42
N VAL A 14 7.20 26.13 18.35
CA VAL A 14 7.58 24.74 18.01
C VAL A 14 6.30 24.05 17.57
N GLY A 15 5.95 24.21 16.29
CA GLY A 15 4.88 23.45 15.66
C GLY A 15 5.27 21.98 15.62
N THR A 16 4.63 21.16 16.46
CA THR A 16 4.70 19.70 16.32
C THR A 16 4.02 19.34 15.01
N VAL A 17 4.80 19.15 13.95
CA VAL A 17 4.31 18.53 12.71
C VAL A 17 4.06 17.07 13.04
N GLY A 18 2.81 16.74 13.40
CA GLY A 18 2.38 15.36 13.53
C GLY A 18 2.53 14.68 12.18
N LEU A 19 3.42 13.69 12.09
CA LEU A 19 3.52 12.80 10.95
C LEU A 19 2.21 11.99 10.89
N SER A 20 1.21 12.48 10.16
CA SER A 20 0.00 11.71 9.89
C SER A 20 0.41 10.53 9.01
N ALA A 21 0.34 9.31 9.56
CA ALA A 21 0.51 8.10 8.78
C ALA A 21 -0.63 8.06 7.75
N GLN A 22 -0.35 8.46 6.51
CA GLN A 22 -1.33 8.45 5.44
C GLN A 22 -1.72 7.01 5.13
N MET A 23 -2.86 6.59 5.64
CA MET A 23 -3.51 5.35 5.24
C MET A 23 -4.26 5.59 3.93
N LYS A 24 -4.19 4.62 3.00
CA LYS A 24 -4.90 4.66 1.73
C LYS A 24 -5.91 3.53 1.65
N HIS A 25 -7.16 3.91 1.42
CA HIS A 25 -8.26 2.98 1.13
C HIS A 25 -8.30 2.71 -0.38
N VAL A 26 -8.46 1.44 -0.76
CA VAL A 26 -8.60 1.00 -2.15
C VAL A 26 -9.76 0.01 -2.23
N ASP A 27 -10.78 0.33 -3.02
CA ASP A 27 -11.83 -0.64 -3.33
C ASP A 27 -11.32 -1.68 -4.35
N LEU A 28 -11.68 -2.93 -4.13
CA LEU A 28 -11.32 -4.05 -5.00
C LEU A 28 -12.54 -4.49 -5.80
N THR A 29 -12.41 -4.58 -7.12
CA THR A 29 -13.50 -4.94 -8.04
C THR A 29 -13.20 -6.22 -8.80
N ASP A 30 -14.26 -6.98 -9.13
CA ASP A 30 -14.16 -8.14 -10.01
C ASP A 30 -14.21 -7.75 -11.49
N LYS A 31 -14.04 -8.73 -12.38
CA LYS A 31 -14.09 -8.54 -13.85
C LYS A 31 -15.42 -8.01 -14.38
N LYS A 32 -16.49 -8.03 -13.57
CA LYS A 32 -17.81 -7.48 -13.90
C LYS A 32 -18.00 -6.07 -13.35
N GLY A 33 -16.98 -5.51 -12.67
CA GLY A 33 -17.03 -4.20 -12.01
C GLY A 33 -17.69 -4.23 -10.62
N GLY A 34 -18.06 -5.40 -10.11
CA GLY A 34 -18.66 -5.53 -8.77
C GLY A 34 -17.61 -5.38 -7.67
N VAL A 35 -17.90 -4.61 -6.64
CA VAL A 35 -17.01 -4.48 -5.47
C VAL A 35 -16.98 -5.78 -4.68
N VAL A 36 -15.78 -6.36 -4.57
CA VAL A 36 -15.51 -7.61 -3.85
C VAL A 36 -14.79 -7.40 -2.52
N GLY A 37 -14.47 -6.15 -2.16
CA GLY A 37 -13.85 -5.85 -0.88
C GLY A 37 -13.03 -4.56 -0.92
N MET A 38 -12.11 -4.45 0.04
CA MET A 38 -11.17 -3.34 0.12
C MET A 38 -9.77 -3.76 0.59
N ALA A 39 -8.81 -2.90 0.29
CA ALA A 39 -7.49 -2.90 0.88
C ALA A 39 -7.23 -1.58 1.62
N MET A 40 -6.69 -1.66 2.83
CA MET A 40 -6.14 -0.52 3.56
C MET A 40 -4.62 -0.63 3.58
N ILE A 41 -3.95 0.34 2.96
CA ILE A 41 -2.49 0.39 2.85
C ILE A 41 -1.94 1.46 3.79
N SER A 42 -0.93 1.13 4.59
CA SER A 42 -0.31 2.03 5.56
C SER A 42 1.19 1.74 5.69
N PRO A 43 2.02 2.65 6.22
CA PRO A 43 3.41 2.33 6.54
C PRO A 43 3.51 1.17 7.55
N ALA A 44 4.39 0.21 7.29
CA ALA A 44 4.64 -0.90 8.22
C ALA A 44 5.65 -0.51 9.31
N LYS A 45 5.47 -1.06 10.53
CA LYS A 45 6.48 -0.95 11.60
C LYS A 45 7.76 -1.67 11.17
N GLY A 46 8.84 -0.92 10.97
CA GLY A 46 10.12 -1.47 10.48
C GLY A 46 10.39 -1.27 8.98
N GLY A 47 9.60 -0.42 8.31
CA GLY A 47 9.77 -0.11 6.90
C GLY A 47 8.91 -1.00 6.00
N GLY A 48 8.62 -0.51 4.80
CA GLY A 48 7.66 -1.15 3.91
C GLY A 48 6.25 -0.57 4.05
N VAL A 49 5.29 -1.31 3.50
CA VAL A 49 3.85 -1.07 3.68
C VAL A 49 3.16 -2.30 4.28
N SER A 50 2.10 -2.04 5.04
CA SER A 50 1.16 -3.02 5.58
C SER A 50 -0.16 -2.88 4.82
N ILE A 51 -0.63 -3.98 4.25
CA ILE A 51 -1.87 -4.08 3.48
C ILE A 51 -2.84 -4.94 4.26
N TYR A 52 -3.89 -4.34 4.82
CA TYR A 52 -5.03 -5.08 5.35
C TYR A 52 -6.03 -5.33 4.22
N LEU A 53 -6.41 -6.59 4.01
CA LEU A 53 -7.42 -7.02 3.06
C LEU A 53 -8.69 -7.43 3.80
N ASP A 54 -9.84 -7.01 3.30
CA ASP A 54 -11.16 -7.55 3.64
C ASP A 54 -11.91 -7.80 2.34
N VAL A 55 -11.98 -9.06 1.93
CA VAL A 55 -12.53 -9.49 0.64
C VAL A 55 -13.59 -10.56 0.80
N LYS A 56 -14.53 -10.59 -0.14
CA LYS A 56 -15.66 -11.52 -0.22
C LYS A 56 -15.90 -11.92 -1.67
N ASN A 57 -16.70 -12.97 -1.88
CA ASN A 57 -17.10 -13.46 -3.20
C ASN A 57 -15.91 -13.88 -4.09
N LEU A 58 -14.79 -14.29 -3.49
CA LEU A 58 -13.65 -14.85 -4.21
C LEU A 58 -13.71 -16.38 -4.23
N PRO A 59 -13.14 -17.05 -5.24
CA PRO A 59 -12.97 -18.50 -5.23
C PRO A 59 -12.19 -18.96 -3.98
N PRO A 60 -12.63 -20.01 -3.26
CA PRO A 60 -11.85 -20.57 -2.15
C PRO A 60 -10.46 -21.04 -2.60
N GLY A 61 -9.45 -20.90 -1.72
CA GLY A 61 -8.08 -21.35 -1.97
C GLY A 61 -7.04 -20.23 -1.93
N GLN A 62 -5.84 -20.50 -2.46
CA GLN A 62 -4.73 -19.54 -2.47
C GLN A 62 -4.87 -18.51 -3.60
N HIS A 63 -4.63 -17.25 -3.26
CA HIS A 63 -4.59 -16.13 -4.20
C HIS A 63 -3.26 -15.39 -4.11
N ALA A 64 -2.77 -14.94 -5.25
CA ALA A 64 -1.63 -14.04 -5.32
C ALA A 64 -2.09 -12.58 -5.17
N LEU A 65 -1.22 -11.75 -4.60
CA LEU A 65 -1.38 -10.30 -4.53
C LEU A 65 -0.10 -9.65 -5.06
N GLN A 66 -0.24 -8.63 -5.90
CA GLN A 66 0.90 -7.89 -6.44
C GLN A 66 0.54 -6.44 -6.77
N PHE A 67 1.54 -5.55 -6.73
CA PHE A 67 1.39 -4.18 -7.24
C PHE A 67 1.70 -4.10 -8.74
N HIS A 68 0.82 -3.45 -9.49
CA HIS A 68 1.07 -3.11 -10.89
C HIS A 68 1.65 -1.71 -11.03
N ALA A 69 2.32 -1.44 -12.15
CA ALA A 69 3.01 -0.18 -12.40
C ALA A 69 2.06 1.01 -12.64
N VAL A 70 0.85 0.74 -13.13
CA VAL A 70 -0.15 1.78 -13.45
C VAL A 70 -1.41 1.57 -12.60
N ALA A 71 -1.87 2.64 -11.94
CA ALA A 71 -3.07 2.65 -11.12
C ALA A 71 -4.36 2.75 -11.96
N LYS A 72 -4.60 1.76 -12.82
CA LYS A 72 -5.81 1.62 -13.64
C LYS A 72 -6.36 0.21 -13.51
N CYS A 73 -7.68 0.10 -13.35
CA CYS A 73 -8.38 -1.17 -13.12
C CYS A 73 -9.52 -1.35 -14.13
N GLU A 74 -9.24 -1.18 -15.42
CA GLU A 74 -10.25 -1.37 -16.49
C GLU A 74 -10.41 -2.86 -16.79
N GLY A 75 -11.57 -3.43 -16.43
CA GLY A 75 -11.89 -4.84 -16.66
C GLY A 75 -12.32 -5.16 -18.10
N PRO A 76 -12.52 -6.44 -18.43
CA PRO A 76 -12.52 -7.60 -17.53
C PRO A 76 -11.15 -8.25 -17.30
N ASP A 77 -10.14 -7.90 -18.11
CA ASP A 77 -8.80 -8.51 -18.07
C ASP A 77 -7.77 -7.69 -17.27
N PHE A 78 -8.08 -6.43 -16.96
CA PHE A 78 -7.22 -5.52 -16.20
C PHE A 78 -5.84 -5.26 -16.83
N MET A 79 -5.71 -5.42 -18.16
CA MET A 79 -4.44 -5.14 -18.86
C MET A 79 -4.04 -3.65 -18.82
N SER A 80 -4.99 -2.75 -18.52
CA SER A 80 -4.73 -1.32 -18.31
C SER A 80 -3.80 -1.01 -17.13
N ALA A 81 -3.66 -1.93 -16.16
CA ALA A 81 -2.71 -1.82 -15.06
C ALA A 81 -1.24 -1.97 -15.51
N THR A 82 -1.03 -2.51 -16.73
CA THR A 82 0.28 -2.78 -17.33
C THR A 82 1.17 -3.70 -16.48
N GLY A 83 2.48 -3.68 -16.70
CA GLY A 83 3.44 -4.58 -16.08
C GLY A 83 3.57 -4.47 -14.55
N PRO A 84 4.43 -5.30 -13.95
CA PRO A 84 4.67 -5.30 -12.50
C PRO A 84 5.35 -4.02 -12.04
N PHE A 85 5.01 -3.54 -10.84
CA PHE A 85 5.77 -2.46 -10.20
C PHE A 85 7.21 -2.92 -9.87
N ASN A 86 8.20 -2.39 -10.58
CA ASN A 86 9.59 -2.83 -10.47
C ASN A 86 10.61 -1.70 -10.65
N PRO A 87 10.62 -0.67 -9.79
CA PRO A 87 11.58 0.44 -9.90
C PRO A 87 13.05 -0.02 -9.75
N GLY A 88 13.27 -1.16 -9.09
CA GLY A 88 14.60 -1.74 -8.88
C GLY A 88 15.08 -2.67 -10.00
N ASN A 89 14.33 -2.83 -11.10
CA ASN A 89 14.68 -3.73 -12.22
C ASN A 89 15.07 -5.16 -11.79
N LYS A 90 14.36 -5.71 -10.79
CA LYS A 90 14.63 -7.04 -10.24
C LYS A 90 13.89 -8.15 -10.99
N LYS A 91 14.45 -9.35 -10.97
CA LYS A 91 13.83 -10.56 -11.54
C LYS A 91 12.64 -11.02 -10.69
N GLN A 92 11.78 -11.86 -11.26
CA GLN A 92 10.65 -12.43 -10.52
C GLN A 92 11.10 -13.34 -9.37
N GLY A 93 10.24 -13.44 -8.35
CA GLY A 93 10.32 -14.45 -7.30
C GLY A 93 10.75 -13.87 -5.96
N MET A 94 10.04 -14.23 -4.89
CA MET A 94 10.37 -13.77 -3.54
C MET A 94 11.68 -14.34 -3.00
N GLN A 95 12.12 -15.48 -3.54
CA GLN A 95 13.36 -16.18 -3.15
C GLN A 95 14.51 -15.95 -4.13
N ASN A 96 14.38 -14.95 -5.02
CA ASN A 96 15.44 -14.65 -5.98
C ASN A 96 16.72 -14.21 -5.24
N PRO A 97 17.90 -14.77 -5.54
CA PRO A 97 19.16 -14.38 -4.88
C PRO A 97 19.51 -12.90 -5.08
N ASP A 98 19.06 -12.28 -6.17
CA ASP A 98 19.24 -10.84 -6.45
C ASP A 98 18.21 -9.95 -5.70
N GLY A 99 17.39 -10.60 -4.87
CA GLY A 99 16.29 -10.02 -4.09
C GLY A 99 14.96 -10.00 -4.82
N ALA A 100 13.88 -9.98 -4.04
CA ALA A 100 12.52 -10.01 -4.55
C ALA A 100 12.16 -8.75 -5.34
N ARG A 101 11.34 -8.92 -6.39
CA ARG A 101 10.68 -7.81 -7.09
C ARG A 101 9.72 -7.08 -6.14
N ALA A 102 9.59 -5.77 -6.32
CA ALA A 102 8.86 -4.90 -5.40
C ALA A 102 7.33 -5.09 -5.42
N ASP A 103 6.80 -5.55 -6.54
CA ASP A 103 5.38 -5.90 -6.73
C ASP A 103 4.91 -7.07 -5.87
N GLY A 104 5.76 -8.07 -5.68
CA GLY A 104 5.36 -9.38 -5.15
C GLY A 104 5.04 -9.37 -3.66
N MET A 105 4.03 -10.14 -3.29
CA MET A 105 3.60 -10.33 -1.89
C MET A 105 3.40 -11.82 -1.57
N GLN A 106 3.31 -12.14 -0.27
CA GLN A 106 2.89 -13.46 0.18
C GLN A 106 1.47 -13.76 -0.33
N THR A 107 1.22 -15.02 -0.68
CA THR A 107 -0.14 -15.48 -1.02
C THR A 107 -1.03 -15.41 0.22
N PHE A 108 -2.33 -15.17 0.00
CA PHE A 108 -3.34 -15.25 1.05
C PHE A 108 -4.35 -16.34 0.70
N THR A 109 -5.05 -16.84 1.72
CA THR A 109 -6.04 -17.90 1.55
C THR A 109 -7.44 -17.34 1.74
N VAL A 110 -8.31 -17.62 0.78
CA VAL A 110 -9.76 -17.36 0.86
C VAL A 110 -10.44 -18.61 1.39
N ASP A 111 -11.29 -18.43 2.40
CA ASP A 111 -11.99 -19.52 3.06
C ASP A 111 -13.08 -20.15 2.16
N ALA A 112 -13.69 -21.24 2.64
CA ALA A 112 -14.75 -21.95 1.91
C ALA A 112 -16.02 -21.09 1.69
N LYS A 113 -16.19 -19.98 2.41
CA LYS A 113 -17.30 -19.02 2.23
C LYS A 113 -16.94 -17.92 1.24
N GLY A 114 -15.75 -17.95 0.66
CA GLY A 114 -15.27 -16.95 -0.28
C GLY A 114 -14.81 -15.66 0.39
N ILE A 115 -14.46 -15.70 1.68
CA ILE A 115 -14.05 -14.54 2.48
C ILE A 115 -12.57 -14.66 2.87
N ALA A 116 -11.86 -13.52 2.90
CA ALA A 116 -10.57 -13.42 3.55
C ALA A 116 -10.43 -12.08 4.28
N ARG A 117 -9.93 -12.13 5.52
CA ARG A 117 -9.47 -10.97 6.28
C ARG A 117 -8.06 -11.21 6.77
N THR A 118 -7.10 -10.46 6.26
CA THR A 118 -5.69 -10.69 6.58
C THR A 118 -4.86 -9.43 6.41
N THR A 119 -3.68 -9.42 7.02
CA THR A 119 -2.69 -8.38 6.83
C THR A 119 -1.44 -8.96 6.20
N ILE A 120 -1.00 -8.35 5.11
CA ILE A 120 0.21 -8.71 4.37
C ILE A 120 1.19 -7.55 4.46
N VAL A 121 2.48 -7.83 4.69
CA VAL A 121 3.52 -6.81 4.73
C VAL A 121 4.41 -6.94 3.49
N ASN A 122 4.60 -5.83 2.78
CA ASN A 122 5.57 -5.73 1.69
C ASN A 122 6.69 -4.77 2.09
N LYS A 123 7.89 -5.29 2.29
CA LYS A 123 9.07 -4.51 2.72
C LYS A 123 9.77 -3.77 1.58
N ASN A 124 9.40 -4.04 0.33
CA ASN A 124 10.10 -3.56 -0.86
C ASN A 124 9.48 -2.29 -1.46
N VAL A 125 8.42 -1.75 -0.85
CA VAL A 125 7.74 -0.51 -1.29
C VAL A 125 7.46 0.40 -0.10
N THR A 126 7.32 1.71 -0.33
CA THR A 126 6.96 2.70 0.71
C THR A 126 5.81 3.58 0.22
N MET A 127 5.23 4.38 1.12
CA MET A 127 4.10 5.27 0.80
C MET A 127 4.48 6.60 0.12
N GLY A 128 5.78 6.82 -0.12
CA GLY A 128 6.33 8.13 -0.52
C GLY A 128 6.81 8.96 0.66
#